data_AF-A0A5J5G058-F1
#
_entry.id   AF-A0A5J5G058-F1
#
_cell.length_a   1.000
_cell.length_b   1.000
_cell.length_c   1.000
_cell.angle_alpha   90.00
_cell.angle_beta   90.00
_cell.angle_gamma   90.00
#
_symmetry.space_group_name_H-M   'P 1'
#
loop_
_entity.id
_entity.type
_entity.pdbx_description
1 polymer ?
#
loop_
_entity_poly.entity_id
_entity_poly.type
_entity_poly.pdbx_seq_one_letter_code
_entity_poly.pdbx_strand_id
1 'polypeptide(L)'
;MALRKDNTLLHTLPPRIFDITSCLRAIRFGWIACILSGALTLFFIFASVLTESASAFFGGMFTLFALVDVAILLALAAFIYRKSRIAAILALVYYLINRYIMGCMPTSLFNAAVMVYFLVSYISAIRGTFLWHKEYKPSTKQE
;
A
#
# COMPACT_ATOMS: atom_id res chain seq x y z
N MET A 1 29.50 -26.63 27.15
CA MET A 1 29.48 -25.19 26.78
C MET A 1 28.24 -24.96 25.93
N ALA A 2 27.10 -24.69 26.57
CA ALA A 2 25.79 -24.64 25.94
C ALA A 2 25.50 -23.22 25.44
N LEU A 3 25.22 -23.07 24.14
CA LEU A 3 24.78 -21.81 23.55
C LEU A 3 23.35 -21.51 24.01
N ARG A 4 23.23 -20.62 24.99
CA ARG A 4 21.98 -20.00 25.42
C ARG A 4 21.43 -19.18 24.25
N LYS A 5 20.34 -19.68 23.67
CA LYS A 5 19.64 -19.08 22.54
C LYS A 5 18.82 -17.91 23.08
N ASP A 6 19.37 -16.71 22.97
CA ASP A 6 18.73 -15.48 23.43
C ASP A 6 17.49 -15.18 22.55
N ASN A 7 16.33 -15.64 23.03
CA ASN A 7 15.00 -15.44 22.43
C ASN A 7 14.46 -14.02 22.58
N THR A 8 15.24 -13.10 23.15
CA THR A 8 14.84 -11.72 23.45
C THR A 8 14.77 -10.81 22.23
N LEU A 9 15.30 -11.22 21.06
CA LEU A 9 15.21 -10.46 19.82
C LEU A 9 14.00 -10.83 18.93
N LEU A 10 13.11 -11.71 19.39
CA LEU A 10 11.96 -12.16 18.61
C LEU A 10 10.70 -11.29 18.78
N HIS A 11 10.67 -10.34 19.72
CA HIS A 11 9.48 -9.52 20.00
C HIS A 11 9.40 -8.24 19.14
N THR A 12 10.49 -7.85 18.46
CA THR A 12 10.48 -6.73 17.48
C THR A 12 10.19 -7.22 16.06
N LEU A 13 10.14 -8.54 15.86
CA LEU A 13 9.81 -9.11 14.57
C LEU A 13 8.29 -9.09 14.40
N PRO A 14 7.76 -8.44 13.35
CA PRO A 14 6.34 -8.51 13.02
C PRO A 14 5.89 -9.98 12.89
N PRO A 15 4.65 -10.29 13.32
CA PRO A 15 4.19 -11.64 13.67
C PRO A 15 4.63 -12.66 12.61
N ARG A 16 5.26 -13.75 13.06
CA ARG A 16 5.67 -14.85 12.17
C ARG A 16 4.43 -15.36 11.44
N ILE A 17 4.44 -15.19 10.13
CA ILE A 17 3.40 -15.69 9.25
C ILE A 17 3.70 -17.19 9.07
N PHE A 18 3.03 -18.05 9.85
CA PHE A 18 3.17 -19.51 9.72
C PHE A 18 2.08 -20.13 8.82
N ASP A 19 1.01 -19.39 8.55
CA ASP A 19 -0.16 -19.91 7.81
C ASP A 19 -0.46 -19.14 6.52
N ILE A 20 -0.91 -19.86 5.50
CA ILE A 20 -1.47 -19.34 4.24
C ILE A 20 -2.52 -18.24 4.49
N THR A 21 -3.36 -18.45 5.49
CA THR A 21 -4.45 -17.53 5.87
C THR A 21 -3.91 -16.19 6.37
N SER A 22 -2.79 -16.21 7.10
CA SER A 22 -2.10 -15.02 7.58
C SER A 22 -1.41 -14.27 6.42
N CYS A 23 -0.83 -15.00 5.46
CA CYS A 23 -0.32 -14.42 4.21
C CYS A 23 -1.41 -13.68 3.42
N LEU A 24 -2.57 -14.32 3.23
CA LEU A 24 -3.70 -13.74 2.53
C LEU A 24 -4.27 -12.53 3.24
N ARG A 25 -4.35 -12.55 4.58
CA ARG A 25 -4.79 -11.38 5.37
C ARG A 25 -3.83 -10.20 5.20
N ALA A 26 -2.51 -10.44 5.23
CA ALA A 26 -1.51 -9.38 5.03
C ALA A 26 -1.62 -8.74 3.64
N ILE A 27 -1.84 -9.55 2.59
CA ILE A 27 -2.07 -9.04 1.22
C ILE A 27 -3.40 -8.27 1.14
N ARG A 28 -4.46 -8.76 1.80
CA ARG A 28 -5.76 -8.06 1.84
C ARG A 28 -5.66 -6.69 2.50
N PHE A 29 -4.85 -6.53 3.55
CA PHE A 29 -4.66 -5.21 4.16
C PHE A 29 -4.04 -4.20 3.19
N GLY A 30 -3.02 -4.58 2.41
CA GLY A 30 -2.45 -3.68 1.40
C GLY A 30 -3.42 -3.38 0.25
N TRP A 31 -4.23 -4.37 -0.16
CA TRP A 31 -5.27 -4.18 -1.16
C TRP A 31 -6.36 -3.20 -0.69
N ILE A 32 -6.86 -3.37 0.54
CA ILE A 32 -7.85 -2.47 1.14
C ILE A 32 -7.27 -1.07 1.30
N ALA A 33 -6.00 -0.94 1.69
CA ALA A 33 -5.33 0.35 1.78
C ALA A 33 -5.33 1.08 0.42
N CYS A 34 -4.92 0.43 -0.68
CA CYS A 34 -4.96 1.05 -2.01
C CYS A 34 -6.37 1.50 -2.39
N ILE A 35 -7.38 0.66 -2.18
CA ILE A 35 -8.78 1.00 -2.50
C ILE A 35 -9.24 2.19 -1.67
N LEU A 36 -8.96 2.18 -0.37
CA LEU A 36 -9.35 3.27 0.53
C LEU A 36 -8.69 4.59 0.11
N SER A 37 -7.40 4.55 -0.26
CA SER A 37 -6.68 5.72 -0.76
C SER A 37 -7.29 6.23 -2.07
N GLY A 38 -7.55 5.34 -3.03
CA GLY A 38 -8.17 5.72 -4.31
C GLY A 38 -9.59 6.27 -4.12
N ALA A 39 -10.37 5.68 -3.22
CA ALA A 39 -11.71 6.16 -2.88
C ALA A 39 -11.68 7.54 -2.21
N LEU A 40 -10.73 7.79 -1.31
CA LEU A 40 -10.54 9.11 -0.69
C LEU A 40 -10.17 10.15 -1.75
N THR A 41 -9.20 9.85 -2.62
CA THR A 41 -8.82 10.77 -3.71
C THR A 41 -10.02 11.05 -4.62
N LEU A 42 -10.79 10.02 -5.00
CA LEU A 42 -12.00 10.18 -5.83
C LEU A 42 -13.05 11.06 -5.13
N PHE A 43 -13.23 10.89 -3.82
CA PHE A 43 -14.15 11.72 -3.03
C PHE A 43 -13.73 13.18 -3.04
N PHE A 44 -12.43 13.48 -2.88
CA PHE A 44 -11.92 14.85 -2.99
C PHE A 44 -12.11 15.44 -4.39
N ILE A 45 -11.90 14.65 -5.44
CA ILE A 45 -12.17 15.07 -6.82
C ILE A 45 -13.65 15.42 -7.00
N PHE A 46 -14.56 14.57 -6.51
CA PHE A 46 -15.99 14.82 -6.64
C PHE A 46 -16.44 16.04 -5.83
N ALA A 47 -15.92 16.19 -4.62
CA ALA A 47 -16.18 17.34 -3.77
C ALA A 47 -15.67 18.66 -4.40
N SER A 48 -14.50 18.65 -5.03
CA SER A 48 -13.95 19.84 -5.69
C SER A 48 -14.79 20.26 -6.89
N VAL A 49 -15.24 19.30 -7.71
CA VAL A 49 -16.13 19.56 -8.86
C VAL A 49 -17.47 20.16 -8.43
N LEU A 50 -18.02 19.74 -7.30
CA LEU A 50 -19.29 20.29 -6.77
C LEU A 50 -19.13 21.69 -6.15
N THR A 51 -17.92 22.05 -5.70
CA THR A 51 -17.68 23.29 -4.95
C THR A 51 -17.17 24.43 -5.85
N GLU A 52 -16.51 24.13 -6.97
CA GLU A 52 -15.90 25.17 -7.83
C GLU A 52 -16.78 25.60 -9.02
N SER A 53 -17.20 26.87 -8.98
CA SER A 53 -17.82 27.61 -10.10
C SER A 53 -16.87 28.60 -10.79
N ALA A 54 -15.56 28.69 -10.43
CA ALA A 54 -14.78 29.90 -10.79
C ALA A 54 -13.30 29.74 -11.21
N SER A 55 -12.65 28.56 -11.17
CA SER A 55 -11.23 28.42 -11.59
C SER A 55 -11.00 27.34 -12.67
N ALA A 56 -11.90 27.31 -13.65
CA ALA A 56 -12.07 26.21 -14.63
C ALA A 56 -10.83 25.80 -15.45
N PHE A 57 -9.80 26.64 -15.58
CA PHE A 57 -8.65 26.31 -16.43
C PHE A 57 -7.53 25.56 -15.69
N PHE A 58 -7.18 25.95 -14.46
CA PHE A 58 -6.17 25.25 -13.66
C PHE A 58 -6.78 24.09 -12.85
N GLY A 59 -8.04 24.20 -12.42
CA GLY A 59 -8.73 23.10 -11.74
C GLY A 59 -8.89 21.85 -12.63
N GLY A 60 -9.27 22.03 -13.90
CA GLY A 60 -9.55 20.89 -14.80
C GLY A 60 -8.33 20.00 -15.12
N MET A 61 -7.15 20.58 -15.30
CA MET A 61 -5.92 19.79 -15.50
C MET A 61 -5.52 19.02 -14.24
N PHE A 62 -5.70 19.63 -13.07
CA PHE A 62 -5.44 18.97 -11.79
C PHE A 62 -6.42 17.80 -11.56
N THR A 63 -7.70 17.97 -11.91
CA THR A 63 -8.72 16.92 -11.86
C THR A 63 -8.34 15.72 -12.73
N LEU A 64 -7.88 15.96 -13.97
CA LEU A 64 -7.44 14.88 -14.88
C LEU A 64 -6.23 14.13 -14.30
N PHE A 65 -5.24 14.85 -13.77
CA PHE A 65 -4.05 14.22 -13.17
C PHE A 65 -4.41 13.39 -11.93
N ALA A 66 -5.31 13.90 -11.08
CA ALA A 66 -5.82 13.18 -9.92
C ALA A 66 -6.65 11.94 -10.32
N LEU A 67 -7.38 11.99 -11.44
CA LEU A 67 -8.10 10.82 -11.96
C LEU A 67 -7.13 9.73 -12.44
N VAL A 68 -6.02 10.12 -13.07
CA VAL A 68 -4.94 9.21 -13.46
C VAL A 68 -4.28 8.59 -12.21
N ASP A 69 -4.06 9.37 -11.15
CA ASP A 69 -3.56 8.88 -9.86
C ASP A 69 -4.49 7.79 -9.27
N VAL A 70 -5.80 8.02 -9.27
CA VAL A 70 -6.79 7.02 -8.84
C VAL A 70 -6.73 5.76 -9.71
N ALA A 71 -6.63 5.90 -11.03
CA ALA A 71 -6.54 4.77 -11.95
C ALA A 71 -5.28 3.93 -11.69
N ILE A 72 -4.14 4.58 -11.42
CA ILE A 72 -2.89 3.90 -11.05
C ILE A 72 -3.04 3.16 -9.72
N LEU A 73 -3.64 3.78 -8.71
CA LEU A 73 -3.89 3.14 -7.40
C LEU A 73 -4.82 1.93 -7.51
N LEU A 74 -5.88 2.00 -8.31
CA LEU A 74 -6.79 0.88 -8.56
C LEU A 74 -6.11 -0.24 -9.34
N ALA A 75 -5.29 0.09 -10.35
CA ALA A 75 -4.49 -0.89 -11.07
C ALA A 75 -3.51 -1.61 -10.13
N LEU A 76 -2.79 -0.86 -9.28
CA LEU A 76 -1.91 -1.41 -8.25
C LEU A 76 -2.66 -2.31 -7.28
N ALA A 77 -3.85 -1.91 -6.83
CA ALA A 77 -4.71 -2.74 -5.99
C ALA A 77 -5.03 -4.09 -6.68
N ALA A 78 -5.44 -4.07 -7.95
CA ALA A 78 -5.73 -5.28 -8.71
C ALA A 78 -4.49 -6.18 -8.88
N PHE A 79 -3.31 -5.59 -9.07
CA PHE A 79 -2.07 -6.38 -9.15
C PHE A 79 -1.61 -6.95 -7.80
N ILE A 80 -1.85 -6.24 -6.70
CA ILE A 80 -1.64 -6.77 -5.34
C ILE A 80 -2.59 -7.94 -5.08
N TYR A 81 -3.85 -7.84 -5.52
CA TYR A 81 -4.80 -8.95 -5.46
C TYR A 81 -4.33 -10.18 -6.26
N ARG A 82 -3.68 -9.95 -7.42
CA ARG A 82 -2.98 -11.00 -8.20
C ARG A 82 -1.66 -11.47 -7.57
N LYS A 83 -1.33 -11.03 -6.36
CA LYS A 83 -0.14 -11.45 -5.59
C LYS A 83 1.18 -11.14 -6.30
N SER A 84 1.22 -10.07 -7.08
CA SER A 84 2.44 -9.63 -7.77
C SER A 84 3.41 -8.95 -6.79
N ARG A 85 4.64 -9.47 -6.70
CA ARG A 85 5.72 -8.91 -5.88
C ARG A 85 6.05 -7.46 -6.27
N ILE A 86 6.12 -7.21 -7.58
CA ILE A 86 6.48 -5.91 -8.16
C ILE A 86 5.41 -4.86 -7.82
N ALA A 87 4.14 -5.24 -7.85
CA ALA A 87 3.04 -4.32 -7.56
C ALA A 87 3.01 -3.86 -6.10
N ALA A 88 3.31 -4.76 -5.15
CA ALA A 88 3.40 -4.39 -3.74
C ALA A 88 4.54 -3.38 -3.48
N ILE A 89 5.68 -3.56 -4.16
CA ILE A 89 6.80 -2.61 -4.08
C ILE A 89 6.42 -1.29 -4.74
N LEU A 90 5.84 -1.33 -5.94
CA LEU A 90 5.40 -0.13 -6.65
C LEU A 90 4.38 0.68 -5.85
N ALA A 91 3.43 0.04 -5.16
CA ALA A 91 2.46 0.73 -4.33
C ALA A 91 3.11 1.48 -3.15
N LEU A 92 4.13 0.87 -2.52
CA LEU A 92 4.89 1.54 -1.46
C LEU A 92 5.71 2.71 -2.00
N VAL A 93 6.40 2.53 -3.13
CA VAL A 93 7.18 3.59 -3.77
C VAL A 93 6.28 4.75 -4.21
N TYR A 94 5.14 4.42 -4.82
CA TYR A 94 4.13 5.39 -5.23
C TYR A 94 3.64 6.23 -4.04
N TYR A 95 3.32 5.57 -2.93
CA TYR A 95 2.92 6.23 -1.70
C TYR A 95 4.01 7.19 -1.18
N LEU A 96 5.27 6.77 -1.19
CA LEU A 96 6.39 7.61 -0.75
C LEU A 96 6.59 8.83 -1.66
N ILE A 97 6.46 8.67 -2.98
CA ILE A 97 6.56 9.78 -3.94
C ILE A 97 5.43 10.78 -3.71
N ASN A 98 4.18 10.31 -3.61
CA ASN A 98 3.04 11.19 -3.34
C ASN A 98 3.22 11.92 -2.00
N ARG A 99 3.75 11.24 -0.98
CA ARG A 99 4.03 11.87 0.30
C ARG A 99 5.13 12.92 0.24
N TYR A 100 6.18 12.68 -0.56
CA TYR A 100 7.26 13.62 -0.79
C TYR A 100 6.76 14.89 -1.49
N ILE A 101 5.93 14.72 -2.54
CA ILE A 101 5.33 15.83 -3.29
C ILE A 101 4.39 16.66 -2.39
N MET A 102 3.57 16.03 -1.56
CA MET A 102 2.67 16.72 -0.63
C MET A 102 3.39 17.39 0.56
N GLY A 103 4.71 17.23 0.66
CA GLY A 103 5.52 17.72 1.79
C GLY A 103 5.68 16.66 2.87
N CYS A 104 6.94 16.38 3.23
CA CYS A 104 7.30 15.36 4.22
C CYS A 104 6.73 15.61 5.63
N MET A 105 6.28 16.83 5.94
CA MET A 105 5.80 17.18 7.28
C MET A 105 4.30 16.93 7.42
N PRO A 106 3.86 16.00 8.29
CA PRO A 106 2.46 15.89 8.65
C PRO A 106 2.00 17.16 9.37
N THR A 107 1.02 17.84 8.80
CA THR A 107 0.39 19.04 9.37
C THR A 107 -0.47 18.75 10.61
N SER A 108 -0.78 17.47 10.87
CA SER A 108 -1.65 17.01 11.95
C SER A 108 -1.22 15.63 12.44
N LEU A 109 -1.44 15.36 13.74
CA LEU A 109 -1.26 14.03 14.34
C LEU A 109 -2.09 12.95 13.61
N PHE A 110 -3.28 13.31 13.15
CA PHE A 110 -4.13 12.40 12.37
C PHE A 110 -3.45 12.00 11.06
N ASN A 111 -2.88 12.96 10.33
CA ASN A 111 -2.16 12.71 9.08
C ASN A 111 -0.92 11.83 9.30
N ALA A 112 -0.23 12.01 10.43
CA ALA A 112 0.90 11.14 10.80
C ALA A 112 0.45 9.71 11.10
N ALA A 113 -0.64 9.52 11.84
CA ALA A 113 -1.19 8.20 12.14
C ALA A 113 -1.65 7.45 10.89
N VAL A 114 -2.36 8.15 9.99
CA VAL A 114 -2.76 7.61 8.68
C VAL A 114 -1.52 7.21 7.86
N MET A 115 -0.47 8.04 7.87
CA MET A 115 0.76 7.73 7.16
C MET A 115 1.43 6.44 7.65
N VAL A 116 1.55 6.30 8.97
CA VAL A 116 2.11 5.08 9.58
C VAL A 116 1.25 3.85 9.24
N TYR A 117 -0.08 3.99 9.28
CA TYR A 117 -1.01 2.91 8.91
C TYR A 117 -0.79 2.43 7.46
N PHE A 118 -0.71 3.37 6.51
CA PHE A 118 -0.42 3.05 5.11
C PHE A 118 0.94 2.37 4.94
N LEU A 119 2.00 2.88 5.58
CA LEU A 119 3.33 2.27 5.53
C LEU A 119 3.32 0.83 6.06
N VAL A 120 2.73 0.59 7.23
CA VAL A 120 2.67 -0.75 7.82
C VAL A 120 1.86 -1.70 6.95
N SER A 121 0.75 -1.25 6.36
CA SER A 121 -0.05 -2.08 5.45
C SER A 121 0.70 -2.45 4.16
N TYR A 122 1.44 -1.51 3.55
CA TYR A 122 2.26 -1.80 2.36
C TYR A 122 3.43 -2.73 2.67
N ILE A 123 4.14 -2.52 3.78
CA ILE A 123 5.22 -3.42 4.22
C ILE A 123 4.66 -4.83 4.48
N SER A 124 3.49 -4.92 5.10
CA SER A 124 2.81 -6.20 5.34
C SER A 124 2.43 -6.91 4.03
N ALA A 125 1.95 -6.17 3.04
CA ALA A 125 1.62 -6.71 1.72
C ALA A 125 2.86 -7.18 0.94
N ILE A 126 3.97 -6.46 1.01
CA ILE A 126 5.26 -6.88 0.44
C ILE A 126 5.69 -8.21 1.08
N ARG A 127 5.72 -8.29 2.42
CA ARG A 127 6.09 -9.53 3.12
C ARG A 127 5.17 -10.70 2.76
N GLY A 128 3.86 -10.45 2.69
CA GLY A 128 2.88 -11.46 2.31
C GLY A 128 3.07 -11.99 0.88
N THR A 129 3.34 -11.12 -0.09
CA THR A 129 3.57 -11.52 -1.50
C THR A 129 4.90 -12.25 -1.70
N PHE A 130 5.96 -11.87 -1.00
CA PHE A 130 7.23 -12.59 -1.03
C PHE A 130 7.12 -13.99 -0.44
N LEU A 131 6.45 -14.13 0.71
CA LEU A 131 6.25 -15.43 1.34
C LEU A 131 5.36 -16.33 0.47
N TRP A 132 4.30 -15.79 -0.14
CA TRP A 132 3.46 -16.52 -1.10
C TRP A 132 4.26 -17.11 -2.26
N HIS A 133 5.19 -16.34 -2.85
CA HIS A 133 5.99 -16.80 -3.98
C HIS A 133 7.10 -17.79 -3.59
N LYS A 134 7.56 -17.76 -2.34
CA LYS A 134 8.59 -18.65 -1.82
C LYS A 134 8.03 -20.03 -1.42
N GLU A 135 6.88 -20.07 -0.76
CA GLU A 135 6.31 -21.32 -0.23
C GLU A 135 5.25 -21.95 -1.14
N TYR A 136 4.49 -21.15 -1.89
CA TYR A 136 3.25 -21.61 -2.53
C TYR A 136 3.21 -21.42 -4.03
N LYS A 137 4.28 -20.88 -4.64
CA LYS A 137 4.44 -21.05 -6.08
C LYS A 137 5.04 -22.43 -6.29
N PRO A 138 4.30 -23.42 -6.82
CA PRO A 138 4.94 -24.64 -7.28
C PRO A 138 5.98 -24.18 -8.30
N SER A 139 7.25 -24.47 -8.04
CA SER A 139 8.25 -24.49 -9.08
C SER A 139 7.64 -25.33 -10.20
N THR A 140 7.36 -24.68 -11.34
CA THR A 140 7.13 -25.38 -12.59
C THR A 140 8.28 -26.36 -12.67
N LYS A 141 7.97 -27.65 -12.46
CA LYS A 141 8.98 -28.68 -12.41
C LYS A 141 9.76 -28.60 -13.72
N GLN A 142 11.06 -28.70 -13.55
CA GLN A 142 12.02 -28.96 -14.58
C GLN A 142 11.50 -30.13 -15.43
N GLU A 143 11.23 -29.89 -16.70
CA GLU A 143 11.33 -30.89 -17.76
C GLU A 143 12.65 -30.67 -18.48
#